data_AF-A0A9D1U6S4-F1
#
_entry.id   AF-A0A9D1U6S4-F1
#
_cell.length_a   1.000
_cell.length_b   1.000
_cell.length_c   1.000
_cell.angle_alpha   90.00
_cell.angle_beta   90.00
_cell.angle_gamma   90.00
#
_symmetry.space_group_name_H-M   'P 1'
#
loop_
_entity.id
_entity.type
_entity.pdbx_description
1 polymer ?
#
loop_
_entity_poly.entity_id
_entity_poly.type
_entity_poly.pdbx_seq_one_letter_code
_entity_poly.pdbx_strand_id
1 'polypeptide(L)'
;AVARINGAFGSIDANQGDYLLGWDTDQFPSNVYDAAKCMLEVLKAGGFTNGGLNFDAKVRRGSYEFLDIVYAYILGMDTYALGLRKAAALLEDGRMADMVRRRYASWSKGIGARIIAGEESLESVARYALENGNPVVESGRQELLESIMNDIMFGG
;
A
#
# COMPACT_ATOMS: atom_id res chain seq x y z
N ALA A 1 -5.24 -2.17 -0.90
CA ALA A 1 -5.97 -1.13 -1.68
C ALA A 1 -7.36 -1.58 -2.15
N VAL A 2 -7.51 -2.59 -3.02
CA VAL A 2 -8.81 -2.95 -3.64
C VAL A 2 -9.92 -3.23 -2.62
N ALA A 3 -9.68 -4.11 -1.65
CA ALA A 3 -10.67 -4.42 -0.62
C ALA A 3 -11.11 -3.17 0.17
N ARG A 4 -10.15 -2.31 0.54
CA ARG A 4 -10.41 -1.04 1.26
C ARG A 4 -11.31 -0.09 0.46
N ILE A 5 -10.96 0.21 -0.79
CA ILE A 5 -11.69 1.21 -1.58
C ILE A 5 -13.11 0.75 -1.98
N ASN A 6 -13.38 -0.54 -1.90
CA ASN A 6 -14.70 -1.14 -2.15
C ASN A 6 -15.49 -1.45 -0.87
N GLY A 7 -14.99 -1.06 0.32
CA GLY A 7 -15.67 -1.37 1.59
C GLY A 7 -15.74 -2.87 1.91
N ALA A 8 -14.86 -3.67 1.32
CA ALA A 8 -14.80 -5.13 1.46
C ALA A 8 -13.60 -5.60 2.30
N PHE A 9 -12.94 -4.68 3.02
CA PHE A 9 -11.84 -5.03 3.93
C PHE A 9 -12.39 -5.60 5.24
N GLY A 10 -12.24 -6.91 5.44
CA GLY A 10 -12.70 -7.63 6.64
C GLY A 10 -11.57 -8.00 7.60
N SER A 11 -10.66 -8.88 7.16
CA SER A 11 -9.56 -9.43 7.94
C SER A 11 -8.38 -9.79 7.03
N ILE A 12 -7.23 -10.16 7.60
CA ILE A 12 -6.03 -10.59 6.87
C ILE A 12 -5.51 -11.91 7.43
N ASP A 13 -5.16 -12.82 6.53
CA ASP A 13 -4.27 -13.94 6.82
C ASP A 13 -2.82 -13.49 6.58
N ALA A 14 -2.05 -13.44 7.67
CA ALA A 14 -0.71 -12.91 7.74
C ALA A 14 0.33 -14.02 7.49
N ASN A 15 0.60 -14.27 6.22
CA ASN A 15 1.68 -15.13 5.76
C ASN A 15 2.49 -14.43 4.66
N GLN A 16 3.48 -15.13 4.10
CA GLN A 16 4.19 -14.69 2.91
C GLN A 16 4.46 -15.89 1.98
N GLY A 17 4.51 -15.60 0.69
CA GLY A 17 4.91 -16.57 -0.34
C GLY A 17 6.39 -16.48 -0.67
N ASP A 18 6.79 -17.25 -1.68
CA ASP A 18 8.02 -17.02 -2.44
C ASP A 18 7.61 -16.67 -3.87
N TYR A 19 7.99 -15.48 -4.35
CA TYR A 19 7.60 -14.99 -5.68
C TYR A 19 8.16 -15.82 -6.84
N LEU A 20 9.15 -16.66 -6.59
CA LEU A 20 9.74 -17.55 -7.60
C LEU A 20 9.09 -18.94 -7.61
N LEU A 21 8.17 -19.23 -6.69
CA LEU A 21 7.48 -20.52 -6.56
C LEU A 21 5.99 -20.37 -6.86
N GLY A 22 5.49 -21.14 -7.83
CA GLY A 22 4.09 -21.07 -8.29
C GLY A 22 3.08 -21.81 -7.41
N TRP A 23 3.41 -22.10 -6.16
CA TRP A 23 2.55 -22.79 -5.20
C TRP A 23 2.60 -22.13 -3.83
N ASP A 24 1.60 -22.40 -3.00
CA ASP A 24 1.49 -21.76 -1.70
C ASP A 24 2.50 -22.32 -0.69
N THR A 25 3.31 -21.43 -0.13
CA THR A 25 4.37 -21.80 0.80
C THR A 25 3.98 -21.56 2.26
N ASP A 26 2.97 -20.73 2.53
CA ASP A 26 2.52 -20.33 3.87
C ASP A 26 3.67 -20.00 4.83
N GLN A 27 4.64 -19.19 4.40
CA GLN A 27 5.75 -18.81 5.28
C GLN A 27 5.26 -17.81 6.32
N PHE A 28 5.82 -17.89 7.53
CA PHE A 28 5.67 -16.78 8.47
C PHE A 28 6.26 -15.50 7.85
N PRO A 29 5.59 -14.35 8.01
CA PRO A 29 6.01 -13.11 7.39
C PRO A 29 7.29 -12.60 8.04
N SER A 30 8.30 -12.27 7.23
CA SER A 30 9.58 -11.73 7.69
C SER A 30 10.04 -10.50 6.91
N ASN A 31 9.33 -10.13 5.84
CA ASN A 31 9.60 -8.91 5.08
C ASN A 31 8.86 -7.71 5.67
N VAL A 32 9.61 -6.82 6.34
CA VAL A 32 9.06 -5.61 6.97
C VAL A 32 8.51 -4.62 5.93
N TYR A 33 9.03 -4.59 4.69
CA TYR A 33 8.48 -3.72 3.65
C TYR A 33 7.04 -4.11 3.29
N ASP A 34 6.77 -5.41 3.20
CA ASP A 34 5.45 -5.92 2.87
C ASP A 34 4.50 -5.70 4.05
N ALA A 35 4.95 -5.95 5.28
CA ALA A 35 4.19 -5.63 6.48
C ALA A 35 3.86 -4.14 6.58
N ALA A 36 4.81 -3.22 6.31
CA ALA A 36 4.58 -1.79 6.33
C ALA A 36 3.56 -1.34 5.26
N LYS A 37 3.70 -1.84 4.03
CA LYS A 37 2.75 -1.56 2.94
C LYS A 37 1.35 -2.12 3.24
N CYS A 38 1.28 -3.31 3.83
CA CYS A 38 0.04 -3.93 4.27
C CYS A 38 -0.65 -3.07 5.35
N MET A 39 0.07 -2.76 6.43
CA MET A 39 -0.46 -1.97 7.54
C MET A 39 -0.80 -0.53 7.15
N LEU A 40 -0.11 0.05 6.15
CA LEU A 40 -0.49 1.35 5.59
C LEU A 40 -1.91 1.33 5.02
N GLU A 41 -2.30 0.25 4.35
CA GLU A 41 -3.67 0.10 3.84
C GLU A 41 -4.67 -0.19 4.95
N VAL A 42 -4.29 -0.95 5.99
CA VAL A 42 -5.13 -1.15 7.19
C VAL A 42 -5.42 0.17 7.88
N LEU A 43 -4.40 1.01 8.10
CA LEU A 43 -4.55 2.33 8.73
C LEU A 43 -5.42 3.26 7.87
N LYS A 44 -5.21 3.29 6.54
CA LYS A 44 -6.07 4.05 5.62
C LYS A 44 -7.52 3.56 5.60
N ALA A 45 -7.79 2.31 5.99
CA ALA A 45 -9.15 1.79 6.11
C ALA A 45 -9.82 2.20 7.43
N GLY A 46 -9.10 2.84 8.35
CA GLY A 46 -9.57 3.14 9.70
C GLY A 46 -9.27 2.04 10.73
N GLY A 47 -8.43 1.06 10.38
CA GLY A 47 -8.11 -0.08 11.24
C GLY A 47 -9.04 -1.28 11.04
N PHE A 48 -8.86 -2.30 11.87
CA PHE A 48 -9.76 -3.46 11.92
C PHE A 48 -11.02 -3.14 12.71
N THR A 49 -12.15 -3.70 12.29
CA THR A 49 -13.43 -3.64 13.03
C THR A 49 -13.70 -4.96 13.76
N ASN A 50 -13.92 -6.04 13.01
CA ASN A 50 -14.21 -7.39 13.50
C ASN A 50 -13.17 -8.44 13.03
N GLY A 51 -12.09 -8.00 12.40
CA GLY A 51 -11.01 -8.86 11.89
C GLY A 51 -9.70 -8.65 12.66
N GLY A 52 -8.64 -9.25 12.13
CA GLY A 52 -7.29 -9.09 12.66
C GLY A 52 -6.24 -9.66 11.71
N LEU A 53 -5.07 -9.94 12.27
CA LEU A 53 -3.98 -10.65 11.61
C LEU A 53 -4.01 -12.11 12.10
N ASN A 54 -4.58 -13.01 11.31
CA ASN A 54 -4.54 -14.44 11.57
C ASN A 54 -3.26 -15.02 10.95
N PHE A 55 -2.38 -15.66 11.72
CA PHE A 55 -1.17 -16.28 11.16
C PHE A 55 -1.52 -17.62 10.50
N ASP A 56 -2.07 -17.58 9.29
CA ASP A 56 -2.22 -18.74 8.42
C ASP A 56 -0.88 -19.11 7.77
N ALA A 57 0.07 -19.48 8.63
CA ALA A 57 1.45 -19.73 8.28
C ALA A 57 1.95 -21.00 8.97
N LYS A 58 2.95 -21.64 8.37
CA LYS A 58 3.58 -22.86 8.88
C LYS A 58 5.09 -22.73 8.96
N VAL A 59 5.69 -23.39 9.94
CA VAL A 59 7.14 -23.57 10.01
C VAL A 59 7.64 -24.33 8.79
N ARG A 60 8.91 -24.14 8.43
CA ARG A 60 9.51 -24.87 7.31
C ARG A 60 9.68 -26.33 7.70
N ARG A 61 9.71 -27.23 6.72
CA ARG A 61 9.90 -28.68 6.97
C ARG A 61 11.19 -28.98 7.76
N GLY A 62 12.23 -28.16 7.59
CA GLY A 62 13.49 -28.27 8.35
C GLY A 62 13.45 -27.67 9.75
N SER A 63 12.41 -26.89 10.08
CA SER A 63 12.17 -26.26 11.38
C SER A 63 11.09 -27.07 12.11
N TYR A 64 11.47 -28.26 12.58
CA TYR A 64 10.55 -29.28 13.08
C TYR A 64 10.53 -29.39 14.61
N GLU A 65 11.35 -28.61 15.31
CA GLU A 65 11.34 -28.61 16.77
C GLU A 65 10.17 -27.77 17.28
N PHE A 66 9.65 -28.11 18.46
CA PHE A 66 8.56 -27.33 19.06
C PHE A 66 8.92 -25.85 19.22
N LEU A 67 10.19 -25.56 19.55
CA LEU A 67 10.67 -24.20 19.75
C LEU A 67 10.68 -23.38 18.45
N ASP A 68 10.79 -24.02 17.28
CA ASP A 68 10.70 -23.33 15.99
C ASP A 68 9.33 -22.70 15.77
N ILE A 69 8.26 -23.31 16.31
CA ILE A 69 6.92 -22.74 16.26
C ILE A 69 6.93 -21.41 17.01
N VAL A 70 7.50 -21.36 18.21
CA VAL A 70 7.58 -20.15 19.02
C VAL A 70 8.39 -19.07 18.30
N TYR A 71 9.56 -19.42 17.75
CA TYR A 71 10.38 -18.49 16.98
C TYR A 71 9.65 -17.93 15.75
N ALA A 72 8.87 -18.76 15.06
CA ALA A 72 8.13 -18.34 13.88
C ALA A 72 7.02 -17.34 14.21
N TYR A 73 6.27 -17.55 15.31
CA TYR A 73 5.28 -16.58 15.78
C TYR A 73 5.93 -15.27 16.23
N ILE A 74 7.04 -15.30 16.96
CA ILE A 74 7.78 -14.10 17.35
C ILE A 74 8.20 -13.31 16.10
N LEU A 75 8.79 -13.99 15.11
CA LEU A 75 9.17 -13.39 13.84
C LEU A 75 7.99 -12.69 13.15
N GLY A 76 6.85 -13.37 13.02
CA GLY A 76 5.68 -12.83 12.37
C GLY A 76 5.08 -11.63 13.13
N MET A 77 4.96 -11.74 14.45
CA MET A 77 4.43 -10.70 15.32
C MET A 77 5.31 -9.44 15.31
N ASP A 78 6.62 -9.59 15.46
CA ASP A 78 7.56 -8.47 15.45
C ASP A 78 7.64 -7.80 14.07
N THR A 79 7.60 -8.59 12.99
CA THR A 79 7.58 -8.07 11.62
C THR A 79 6.36 -7.17 11.39
N TYR A 80 5.16 -7.60 11.80
CA TYR A 80 3.94 -6.81 11.66
C TYR A 80 3.87 -5.63 12.67
N ALA A 81 4.41 -5.79 13.88
CA ALA A 81 4.50 -4.70 14.84
C ALA A 81 5.40 -3.57 14.34
N LEU A 82 6.57 -3.92 13.79
CA LEU A 82 7.46 -2.95 13.16
C LEU A 82 6.82 -2.35 11.90
N GLY A 83 6.20 -3.18 11.06
CA GLY A 83 5.46 -2.74 9.88
C GLY A 83 4.37 -1.72 10.21
N LEU A 84 3.60 -1.94 11.27
CA LEU A 84 2.59 -0.99 11.76
C LEU A 84 3.20 0.35 12.16
N ARG A 85 4.31 0.34 12.93
CA ARG A 85 5.00 1.57 13.33
C ARG A 85 5.52 2.35 12.13
N LYS A 86 6.10 1.66 11.14
CA LYS A 86 6.60 2.30 9.91
C LYS A 86 5.47 2.80 9.01
N ALA A 87 4.35 2.09 8.94
CA ALA A 87 3.14 2.54 8.25
C ALA A 87 2.57 3.82 8.86
N ALA A 88 2.53 3.91 10.20
CA ALA A 88 2.12 5.13 10.89
C ALA A 88 3.07 6.30 10.59
N ALA A 89 4.38 6.08 10.67
CA ALA A 89 5.38 7.09 10.32
C ALA A 89 5.26 7.57 8.85
N LEU A 90 4.96 6.67 7.90
CA LEU A 90 4.71 7.02 6.50
C LEU A 90 3.48 7.94 6.34
N LEU A 91 2.43 7.73 7.13
CA LEU A 91 1.24 8.57 7.10
C LEU A 91 1.50 9.94 7.73
N GLU A 92 2.22 9.98 8.85
CA GLU A 92 2.58 11.21 9.55
C GLU A 92 3.54 12.08 8.74
N ASP A 93 4.53 11.46 8.09
CA ASP A 93 5.51 12.15 7.24
C ASP A 93 4.85 12.88 6.06
N GLY A 94 3.83 12.27 5.44
CA GLY A 94 2.99 12.90 4.44
C GLY A 94 3.63 13.16 3.08
N ARG A 95 4.97 13.07 2.89
CA ARG A 95 5.64 13.38 1.61
C ARG A 95 5.06 12.59 0.43
N MET A 96 4.79 11.30 0.63
CA MET A 96 4.18 10.47 -0.41
C MET A 96 2.74 10.88 -0.73
N ALA A 97 1.95 11.19 0.31
CA ALA A 97 0.56 11.65 0.13
C ALA A 97 0.53 12.99 -0.62
N ASP A 98 1.45 13.89 -0.30
CA ASP A 98 1.62 15.19 -0.96
C ASP A 98 1.96 15.05 -2.44
N MET A 99 2.84 14.11 -2.78
CA MET A 99 3.18 13.81 -4.17
C MET A 99 1.96 13.31 -4.96
N VAL A 100 1.13 12.44 -4.37
CA VAL A 100 -0.14 12.02 -4.98
C VAL A 100 -1.07 13.21 -5.16
N ARG A 101 -1.27 14.05 -4.13
CA ARG A 101 -2.15 15.23 -4.23
C ARG A 101 -1.70 16.18 -5.33
N ARG A 102 -0.39 16.45 -5.46
CA ARG A 102 0.17 17.31 -6.51
C ARG A 102 -0.04 16.71 -7.90
N ARG A 103 0.25 15.41 -8.06
CA ARG A 103 0.10 14.69 -9.34
C ARG A 103 -1.33 14.76 -9.90
N TYR A 104 -2.34 14.76 -9.02
CA TYR A 104 -3.74 14.81 -9.41
C TYR A 104 -4.39 16.19 -9.24
N ALA A 105 -3.62 17.25 -8.99
CA ALA A 105 -4.15 18.60 -8.73
C ALA A 105 -4.87 19.26 -9.92
N SER A 106 -4.70 18.75 -11.15
CA SER A 106 -5.46 19.22 -12.32
C SER A 106 -6.93 18.79 -12.27
N TRP A 107 -7.26 17.72 -11.53
CA TRP A 107 -8.62 17.21 -11.41
C TRP A 107 -9.49 18.02 -10.45
N SER A 108 -8.89 18.86 -9.60
CA SER A 108 -9.61 19.74 -8.69
C SER A 108 -9.83 21.16 -9.25
N LYS A 109 -9.48 21.42 -10.51
CA LYS A 109 -9.62 22.75 -11.14
C LYS A 109 -9.90 22.64 -12.63
N GLY A 110 -10.31 23.76 -13.24
CA GLY A 110 -10.48 23.88 -14.70
C GLY A 110 -11.35 22.78 -15.30
N ILE A 111 -10.94 22.23 -16.45
CA ILE A 111 -11.68 21.15 -17.12
C ILE A 111 -11.73 19.87 -16.28
N GLY A 112 -10.69 19.55 -15.50
CA GLY A 112 -10.65 18.33 -14.70
C GLY A 112 -11.75 18.28 -13.63
N ALA A 113 -12.02 19.43 -12.97
CA ALA A 113 -13.11 19.54 -12.01
C ALA A 113 -14.48 19.33 -12.66
N ARG A 114 -14.70 19.91 -13.85
CA ARG A 114 -15.96 19.77 -14.60
C ARG A 114 -16.18 18.34 -15.10
N ILE A 115 -15.12 17.65 -15.50
CA ILE A 115 -15.18 16.22 -15.84
C ILE A 115 -15.64 15.41 -14.62
N ILE A 116 -15.05 15.62 -13.44
CA ILE A 116 -15.45 14.91 -12.21
C ILE A 116 -16.89 15.22 -11.81
N ALA A 117 -17.35 16.46 -12.02
CA ALA A 117 -18.73 16.87 -11.76
C ALA A 117 -19.75 16.30 -12.77
N GLY A 118 -19.30 15.65 -13.85
CA GLY A 118 -20.17 15.13 -14.90
C GLY A 118 -20.72 16.21 -15.84
N GLU A 119 -20.07 17.37 -15.90
CA GLU A 119 -20.50 18.55 -16.67
C GLU A 119 -19.95 18.56 -18.11
N GLU A 120 -19.08 17.62 -18.45
CA GLU A 120 -18.40 17.55 -19.74
C GLU A 120 -18.88 16.34 -20.56
N SER A 121 -19.08 16.52 -21.86
CA SER A 121 -19.36 15.45 -22.82
C SER A 121 -18.09 15.11 -23.63
N LEU A 122 -18.16 14.07 -24.46
CA LEU A 122 -17.06 13.76 -25.37
C LEU A 122 -16.78 14.92 -26.33
N GLU A 123 -17.82 15.61 -26.81
CA GLU A 123 -17.71 16.73 -27.74
C GLU A 123 -17.02 17.95 -27.10
N SER A 124 -17.33 18.26 -25.83
CA SER A 124 -16.70 19.40 -25.15
C SER A 124 -15.22 19.12 -24.83
N VAL A 125 -14.90 17.91 -24.38
CA VAL A 125 -13.50 17.50 -24.14
C VAL A 125 -12.70 17.46 -25.43
N ALA A 126 -13.28 16.99 -26.55
CA ALA A 126 -12.63 17.00 -27.85
C ALA A 126 -12.31 18.43 -28.31
N ARG A 127 -13.23 19.39 -28.13
CA ARG A 127 -12.98 20.80 -28.43
C ARG A 127 -11.87 21.37 -27.58
N TYR A 128 -11.90 21.12 -26.26
CA TYR A 128 -10.84 21.56 -25.36
C TYR A 128 -9.46 21.04 -25.81
N ALA A 129 -9.37 19.77 -26.19
CA ALA A 129 -8.11 19.18 -26.67
C ALA A 129 -7.60 19.85 -27.96
N LEU A 130 -8.48 20.19 -28.90
CA LEU A 130 -8.13 20.91 -30.13
C LEU A 130 -7.63 22.34 -29.86
N GLU A 131 -8.17 23.01 -28.84
CA GLU A 131 -7.83 24.38 -28.48
C GLU A 131 -6.57 24.52 -27.61
N ASN A 132 -6.19 23.47 -26.85
CA ASN A 132 -5.12 23.55 -25.84
C ASN A 132 -3.81 22.86 -26.22
N GLY A 133 -3.71 22.27 -27.42
CA GLY A 133 -2.48 21.65 -27.91
C GLY A 133 -2.00 20.46 -27.08
N ASN A 134 -0.69 20.18 -27.11
CA ASN A 134 -0.12 19.02 -26.43
C ASN A 134 -0.05 19.23 -24.91
N PRO A 135 -0.47 18.25 -24.10
CA PRO A 135 -0.38 18.34 -22.65
C PRO A 135 1.08 18.25 -22.18
N VAL A 136 1.40 18.98 -21.10
CA VAL A 136 2.65 18.80 -20.36
C VAL A 136 2.42 17.75 -19.28
N VAL A 137 3.22 16.69 -19.29
CA VAL A 137 3.13 15.60 -18.31
C VAL A 137 4.22 15.69 -17.26
N GLU A 138 3.86 15.46 -16.00
CA GLU A 138 4.82 15.46 -14.88
C GLU A 138 5.38 14.06 -14.62
N SER A 139 6.66 14.01 -14.25
CA SER A 139 7.36 12.78 -13.83
C SER A 139 6.64 12.09 -12.67
N GLY A 140 6.63 10.75 -12.68
CA GLY A 140 6.09 9.93 -11.59
C GLY A 140 6.98 9.87 -10.34
N ARG A 141 8.26 10.23 -10.45
CA ARG A 141 9.22 10.29 -9.34
C ARG A 141 9.30 8.97 -8.53
N GLN A 142 9.29 7.83 -9.20
CA GLN A 142 9.26 6.51 -8.55
C GLN A 142 10.48 6.29 -7.64
N GLU A 143 11.68 6.59 -8.12
CA GLU A 143 12.92 6.38 -7.36
C GLU A 143 12.99 7.29 -6.13
N LEU A 144 12.40 8.49 -6.20
CA LEU A 144 12.26 9.38 -5.05
C LEU A 144 11.26 8.79 -4.03
N LEU A 145 10.14 8.23 -4.47
CA LEU A 145 9.17 7.57 -3.58
C LEU A 145 9.80 6.36 -2.89
N GLU A 146 10.57 5.54 -3.62
CA GLU A 146 11.32 4.42 -3.05
C GLU A 146 12.40 4.90 -2.07
N SER A 147 13.08 6.01 -2.37
CA SER A 147 14.03 6.62 -1.44
C SER A 147 13.36 7.13 -0.16
N ILE A 148 12.19 7.76 -0.24
CA ILE A 148 11.41 8.20 0.93
C ILE A 148 10.95 6.99 1.75
N MET A 149 10.53 5.90 1.09
CA MET A 149 10.20 4.65 1.77
C MET A 149 11.39 4.17 2.59
N ASN A 150 12.57 4.07 1.97
CA ASN A 150 13.78 3.59 2.65
C ASN A 150 14.20 4.52 3.80
N ASP A 151 14.14 5.83 3.57
CA ASP A 151 14.42 6.86 4.58
C ASP A 151 13.55 6.66 5.83
N ILE A 152 12.25 6.40 5.68
CA ILE A 152 11.36 6.16 6.82
C ILE A 152 11.56 4.77 7.44
N MET A 153 11.83 3.76 6.62
CA MET A 153 12.06 2.39 7.08
C MET A 153 13.31 2.29 7.94
N PHE A 154 14.37 3.02 7.61
CA PHE A 154 15.65 2.98 8.31
C PHE A 154 15.95 4.20 9.17
N GLY A 155 15.19 5.28 9.01
CA GLY A 155 15.23 6.46 9.87
C GLY A 155 14.68 6.16 11.26
N GLY A 156 15.41 6.60 12.29
CA GLY A 156 15.07 6.49 13.71
C GLY A 156 14.35 7.73 14.20
#